data_AF-A0A3M8CV76-F1
#
_entry.id   AF-A0A3M8CV76-F1
#
_cell.length_a   1.000
_cell.length_b   1.000
_cell.length_c   1.000
_cell.angle_alpha   90.00
_cell.angle_beta   90.00
_cell.angle_gamma   90.00
#
_symmetry.space_group_name_H-M   'P 1'
#
loop_
_entity.id
_entity.type
_entity.pdbx_description
1 polymer ?
#
loop_
_entity_poly.entity_id
_entity_poly.type
_entity_poly.pdbx_seq_one_letter_code
_entity_poly.pdbx_strand_id
1 'polypeptide(L)'
;MPIWKGKAKATLYKVHSYATITGTFSAILHAMLLIVDTYMPFSWKEVLVPFAAENDPLWNGLGSLALYGTLVIILTTDLRAKLNKTLWRIIHIGSYPTFVMAMIHGIEVGSDSQSPLMYLLYVSTFGILLVLLIVRMVIGRKKAGAYLADRG
;
A
#
# COMPACT_ATOMS: atom_id res chain seq x y z
N MET A 1 -11.77 9.51 9.90
CA MET A 1 -10.71 10.41 10.39
C MET A 1 -11.34 11.64 11.01
N PRO A 2 -10.73 12.32 12.00
CA PRO A 2 -11.46 13.23 12.91
C PRO A 2 -11.82 14.61 12.33
N ILE A 3 -11.17 15.05 11.26
CA ILE A 3 -11.39 16.38 10.65
C ILE A 3 -12.60 16.36 9.70
N TRP A 4 -12.73 15.28 8.95
CA TRP A 4 -13.70 15.13 7.89
C TRP A 4 -15.01 14.58 8.48
N LYS A 5 -16.09 15.34 8.35
CA LYS A 5 -17.45 14.99 8.81
C LYS A 5 -18.42 14.92 7.64
N GLY A 6 -19.54 14.23 7.84
CA GLY A 6 -20.62 14.15 6.86
C GLY A 6 -20.18 13.62 5.49
N LYS A 7 -20.59 14.32 4.41
CA LYS A 7 -20.35 13.93 3.01
C LYS A 7 -18.88 13.72 2.69
N ALA A 8 -18.00 14.60 3.17
CA ALA A 8 -16.57 14.54 2.83
C ALA A 8 -15.89 13.26 3.36
N LYS A 9 -16.27 12.80 4.57
CA LYS A 9 -15.80 11.52 5.11
C LYS A 9 -16.24 10.33 4.25
N ALA A 10 -17.49 10.35 3.79
CA ALA A 10 -18.03 9.31 2.93
C ALA A 10 -17.32 9.28 1.57
N THR A 11 -17.06 10.44 0.96
CA THR A 11 -16.29 10.54 -0.28
C THR A 11 -14.88 9.99 -0.12
N LEU A 12 -14.14 10.39 0.91
CA LEU A 12 -12.79 9.88 1.14
C LEU A 12 -12.77 8.37 1.36
N TYR A 13 -13.76 7.83 2.09
CA TYR A 13 -13.88 6.39 2.24
C TYR A 13 -14.11 5.70 0.90
N LYS A 14 -15.01 6.21 0.06
CA LYS A 14 -15.26 5.68 -1.29
C LYS A 14 -14.00 5.72 -2.14
N VAL A 15 -13.31 6.86 -2.21
CA VAL A 15 -12.06 7.02 -2.98
C VAL A 15 -11.00 6.03 -2.51
N HIS A 16 -10.80 5.91 -1.19
CA HIS A 16 -9.85 4.95 -0.62
C HIS A 16 -10.23 3.50 -0.96
N SER A 17 -11.51 3.14 -0.84
CA SER A 17 -12.00 1.80 -1.21
C SER A 17 -11.82 1.51 -2.70
N TYR A 18 -12.16 2.45 -3.58
CA TYR A 18 -11.93 2.30 -5.02
C TYR A 18 -10.44 2.10 -5.32
N ALA A 19 -9.57 2.97 -4.79
CA ALA A 19 -8.12 2.85 -4.98
C ALA A 19 -7.57 1.51 -4.44
N THR A 20 -8.13 1.01 -3.34
CA THR A 20 -7.74 -0.29 -2.77
C THR A 20 -8.10 -1.43 -3.71
N ILE A 21 -9.33 -1.46 -4.22
CA ILE A 21 -9.81 -2.53 -5.10
C ILE A 21 -9.08 -2.49 -6.44
N THR A 22 -8.99 -1.33 -7.08
CA THR A 22 -8.33 -1.20 -8.38
C THR A 22 -6.83 -1.44 -8.26
N GLY A 23 -6.16 -0.91 -7.22
CA GLY A 23 -4.74 -1.14 -6.98
C GLY A 23 -4.42 -2.61 -6.73
N THR A 24 -5.24 -3.31 -5.94
CA THR A 24 -5.07 -4.75 -5.70
C THR A 24 -5.26 -5.55 -6.98
N PHE A 25 -6.31 -5.25 -7.76
CA PHE A 25 -6.54 -5.90 -9.05
C PHE A 25 -5.38 -5.67 -10.01
N SER A 26 -4.89 -4.43 -10.13
CA SER A 26 -3.74 -4.09 -10.96
C SER A 26 -2.47 -4.81 -10.52
N ALA A 27 -2.21 -4.95 -9.22
CA ALA A 27 -1.05 -5.67 -8.71
C ALA A 27 -1.09 -7.17 -9.05
N ILE A 28 -2.26 -7.81 -8.91
CA ILE A 28 -2.44 -9.22 -9.30
C ILE A 28 -2.27 -9.35 -10.81
N LEU A 29 -2.94 -8.50 -11.60
CA LEU A 29 -2.85 -8.54 -13.05
C LEU A 29 -1.41 -8.35 -13.53
N HIS A 30 -0.69 -7.38 -12.96
CA HIS A 30 0.72 -7.15 -13.24
C HIS A 30 1.56 -8.41 -13.00
N ALA A 31 1.43 -9.05 -11.82
CA ALA A 31 2.16 -10.28 -11.51
C ALA A 31 1.81 -11.44 -12.47
N MET A 32 0.56 -11.52 -12.94
CA MET A 32 0.15 -12.54 -13.92
C MET A 32 0.71 -12.25 -15.32
N LEU A 33 0.81 -10.98 -15.71
CA LEU A 33 1.38 -10.61 -17.01
C LEU A 33 2.87 -10.96 -17.11
N LEU A 34 3.63 -10.92 -16.01
CA LEU A 34 5.05 -11.34 -15.99
C LEU A 34 5.25 -12.81 -16.37
N ILE A 35 4.25 -13.67 -16.13
CA ILE A 35 4.33 -15.11 -16.46
C ILE A 35 4.19 -15.35 -17.97
N VAL A 36 3.45 -14.48 -18.67
CA VAL A 36 3.18 -14.59 -20.12
C VAL A 36 3.96 -13.58 -20.94
N ASP A 37 4.83 -12.79 -20.30
CA ASP A 37 5.70 -11.84 -20.98
C ASP A 37 6.70 -12.60 -21.87
N THR A 38 6.91 -12.08 -23.08
CA THR A 38 7.84 -12.65 -24.06
C THR A 38 9.20 -11.96 -24.05
N TYR A 39 9.30 -10.78 -23.42
CA TYR A 39 10.54 -10.03 -23.32
C TYR A 39 11.38 -10.49 -22.12
N MET A 40 10.77 -10.58 -20.94
CA MET A 40 11.42 -11.02 -19.71
C MET A 40 10.51 -11.99 -18.95
N PRO A 41 10.41 -13.26 -19.40
CA PRO A 41 9.49 -14.23 -18.81
C PRO A 41 9.90 -14.59 -17.39
N PHE A 42 8.97 -14.49 -16.45
CA PHE A 42 9.13 -15.02 -15.10
C PHE A 42 8.49 -16.40 -14.96
N SER A 43 9.14 -17.28 -14.22
CA SER A 43 8.50 -18.52 -13.75
C SER A 43 7.58 -18.25 -12.56
N TRP A 44 6.64 -19.17 -12.31
CA TRP A 44 5.79 -19.13 -11.12
C TRP A 44 6.60 -19.08 -9.81
N LYS A 45 7.76 -19.74 -9.76
CA LYS A 45 8.63 -19.73 -8.59
C LYS A 45 9.19 -18.33 -8.34
N GLU A 46 9.62 -17.63 -9.37
CA GLU A 46 10.21 -16.30 -9.26
C GLU A 46 9.20 -15.23 -8.83
N VAL A 47 7.94 -15.40 -9.21
CA VAL A 47 6.84 -14.52 -8.76
C VAL A 47 6.40 -14.85 -7.33
N LEU A 48 6.23 -16.13 -7.00
CA LEU A 48 5.63 -16.58 -5.73
C LEU A 48 6.63 -16.75 -4.59
N VAL A 49 7.92 -16.89 -4.86
CA VAL A 49 8.94 -17.00 -3.82
C VAL A 49 9.73 -15.69 -3.81
N PRO A 50 9.58 -14.84 -2.77
CA PRO A 50 10.34 -13.61 -2.69
C PRO A 50 11.84 -13.87 -2.83
N PHE A 51 12.51 -13.02 -3.61
CA PHE A 51 13.96 -13.09 -3.89
C PHE A 51 14.41 -14.30 -4.71
N ALA A 52 13.49 -15.05 -5.33
CA ALA A 52 13.84 -16.18 -6.18
C ALA A 52 14.10 -15.81 -7.66
N ALA A 53 13.79 -14.58 -8.07
CA ALA A 53 14.04 -14.07 -9.42
C ALA A 53 15.51 -14.19 -9.79
N GLU A 54 15.82 -14.61 -11.02
CA GLU A 54 17.20 -14.66 -11.51
C GLU A 54 17.81 -13.26 -11.67
N ASN A 55 16.98 -12.31 -12.11
CA ASN A 55 17.36 -10.91 -12.29
C ASN A 55 16.80 -10.05 -11.16
N ASP A 56 17.62 -9.11 -10.68
CA ASP A 56 17.29 -8.17 -9.60
C ASP A 56 16.52 -8.79 -8.42
N PRO A 57 17.05 -9.86 -7.77
CA PRO A 57 16.30 -10.64 -6.79
C PRO A 57 15.76 -9.79 -5.64
N LEU A 58 16.56 -8.81 -5.19
CA LEU A 58 16.19 -7.90 -4.11
C LEU A 58 14.92 -7.10 -4.46
N TRP A 59 14.93 -6.42 -5.60
CA TRP A 59 13.85 -5.54 -6.01
C TRP A 59 12.59 -6.32 -6.38
N ASN A 60 12.73 -7.44 -7.08
CA ASN A 60 11.61 -8.33 -7.39
C ASN A 60 11.02 -8.95 -6.11
N GLY A 61 11.84 -9.34 -5.15
CA GLY A 61 11.37 -9.84 -3.85
C GLY A 61 10.57 -8.81 -3.05
N LEU A 62 10.93 -7.51 -3.11
CA LEU A 62 10.10 -6.44 -2.54
C LEU A 62 8.73 -6.36 -3.21
N GLY A 63 8.65 -6.57 -4.54
CA GLY A 63 7.41 -6.67 -5.29
C GLY A 63 6.52 -7.81 -4.79
N SER A 64 7.07 -9.03 -4.65
CA SER A 64 6.35 -10.19 -4.10
C SER A 64 5.85 -9.93 -2.67
N LEU A 65 6.70 -9.37 -1.79
CA LEU A 65 6.31 -9.02 -0.43
C LEU A 65 5.20 -7.95 -0.40
N ALA A 66 5.25 -6.97 -1.31
CA ALA A 66 4.23 -5.94 -1.41
C ALA A 66 2.89 -6.49 -1.92
N LEU A 67 2.90 -7.43 -2.87
CA LEU A 67 1.70 -8.14 -3.31
C LEU A 67 1.07 -8.90 -2.14
N TYR A 68 1.87 -9.66 -1.39
CA TYR A 68 1.40 -10.40 -0.21
C TYR A 68 0.87 -9.49 0.89
N GLY A 69 1.59 -8.42 1.20
CA GLY A 69 1.13 -7.40 2.13
C GLY A 69 -0.22 -6.82 1.72
N THR A 70 -0.38 -6.49 0.44
CA THR A 70 -1.64 -5.96 -0.12
C THR A 70 -2.79 -6.95 0.05
N LEU A 71 -2.58 -8.22 -0.29
CA LEU A 71 -3.57 -9.28 -0.14
C LEU A 71 -3.98 -9.50 1.33
N VAL A 72 -3.01 -9.55 2.24
CA VAL A 72 -3.30 -9.68 3.68
C VAL A 72 -4.11 -8.48 4.19
N ILE A 73 -3.76 -7.26 3.78
CA ILE A 73 -4.44 -6.03 4.21
C ILE A 73 -5.87 -5.98 3.69
N ILE A 74 -6.12 -6.29 2.42
CA ILE A 74 -7.48 -6.24 1.86
C ILE A 74 -8.37 -7.32 2.49
N LEU A 75 -7.89 -8.56 2.58
CA LEU A 75 -8.65 -9.67 3.17
C LEU A 75 -9.00 -9.40 4.65
N THR A 76 -8.05 -8.89 5.42
CA THR A 76 -8.30 -8.54 6.83
C THR A 76 -9.19 -7.31 6.99
N THR A 77 -9.19 -6.39 6.02
CA THR A 77 -10.09 -5.23 6.01
C THR A 77 -11.52 -5.64 5.70
N ASP A 78 -11.74 -6.59 4.79
CA ASP A 78 -13.06 -7.14 4.50
C ASP A 78 -13.61 -7.96 5.68
N LEU A 79 -12.73 -8.69 6.37
CA LEU A 79 -13.07 -9.46 7.56
C LEU A 79 -13.04 -8.65 8.87
N ARG A 80 -12.89 -7.31 8.81
CA ARG A 80 -12.69 -6.46 10.01
C ARG A 80 -13.76 -6.64 11.09
N ALA A 81 -15.00 -6.98 10.70
CA ALA A 81 -16.11 -7.17 11.63
C ALA A 81 -15.96 -8.43 12.51
N LYS A 82 -15.15 -9.40 12.04
CA LYS A 82 -14.86 -10.66 12.74
C LYS A 82 -13.51 -10.63 13.47
N LEU A 83 -12.74 -9.55 13.36
CA LEU A 83 -11.39 -9.43 13.91
C LEU A 83 -11.36 -8.52 15.14
N ASN A 84 -10.42 -8.81 16.03
CA ASN A 84 -10.06 -7.88 17.10
C ASN A 84 -9.60 -6.54 16.48
N LYS A 85 -10.14 -5.43 16.98
CA LYS A 85 -9.87 -4.07 16.49
C LYS A 85 -8.38 -3.68 16.54
N THR A 86 -7.66 -4.11 17.57
CA THR A 86 -6.21 -3.87 17.72
C THR A 86 -5.42 -4.65 16.68
N LEU A 87 -5.74 -5.94 16.51
CA LEU A 87 -5.10 -6.79 15.51
C LEU A 87 -5.32 -6.25 14.10
N TRP A 88 -6.58 -5.97 13.73
CA TRP A 88 -6.91 -5.36 12.44
C TRP A 88 -6.11 -4.06 12.22
N ARG A 89 -6.00 -3.21 13.24
CA ARG A 89 -5.27 -1.94 13.13
C ARG A 89 -3.77 -2.14 12.93
N ILE A 90 -3.15 -3.13 13.58
CA ILE A 90 -1.73 -3.46 13.39
C ILE A 90 -1.51 -3.88 11.94
N ILE A 91 -2.31 -4.82 11.44
CA ILE A 91 -2.21 -5.31 10.06
C ILE A 91 -2.44 -4.17 9.06
N HIS A 92 -3.49 -3.38 9.26
CA HIS A 92 -3.82 -2.28 8.36
C HIS A 92 -2.75 -1.18 8.35
N ILE A 93 -2.04 -0.93 9.45
CA ILE A 93 -0.86 -0.02 9.47
C ILE A 93 0.29 -0.57 8.63
N GLY A 94 0.37 -1.88 8.42
CA GLY A 94 1.29 -2.51 7.46
C GLY A 94 1.14 -2.00 6.03
N SER A 95 0.06 -1.30 5.68
CA SER A 95 -0.09 -0.65 4.37
C SER A 95 1.00 0.36 4.03
N TYR A 96 1.57 1.05 5.04
CA TYR A 96 2.65 2.01 4.81
C TYR A 96 3.94 1.34 4.30
N PRO A 97 4.52 0.34 5.00
CA PRO A 97 5.69 -0.37 4.46
C PRO A 97 5.37 -1.14 3.18
N THR A 98 4.17 -1.72 3.02
CA THR A 98 3.74 -2.36 1.77
C THR A 98 3.81 -1.41 0.58
N PHE A 99 3.31 -0.18 0.74
CA PHE A 99 3.39 0.84 -0.29
C PHE A 99 4.84 1.21 -0.63
N VAL A 100 5.69 1.39 0.39
CA VAL A 100 7.10 1.74 0.18
C VAL A 100 7.84 0.63 -0.57
N MET A 101 7.62 -0.63 -0.22
CA MET A 101 8.19 -1.78 -0.94
C MET A 101 7.75 -1.81 -2.41
N ALA A 102 6.45 -1.62 -2.68
CA ALA A 102 5.93 -1.57 -4.05
C ALA A 102 6.53 -0.40 -4.85
N MET A 103 6.67 0.77 -4.23
CA MET A 103 7.22 1.96 -4.88
C MET A 103 8.71 1.79 -5.21
N ILE A 104 9.51 1.26 -4.27
CA ILE A 104 10.94 0.98 -4.50
C ILE A 104 11.10 -0.07 -5.60
N HIS A 105 10.33 -1.16 -5.54
CA HIS A 105 10.30 -2.17 -6.61
C HIS A 105 10.01 -1.52 -7.97
N GLY A 106 8.95 -0.69 -8.07
CA GLY A 106 8.60 0.00 -9.30
C GLY A 106 9.71 0.93 -9.80
N ILE A 107 10.35 1.71 -8.94
CA ILE A 107 11.43 2.64 -9.32
C ILE A 107 12.64 1.89 -9.85
N GLU A 108 13.06 0.81 -9.18
CA GLU A 108 14.32 0.13 -9.46
C GLU A 108 14.24 -0.80 -10.69
N VAL A 109 13.12 -1.49 -10.89
CA VAL A 109 12.97 -2.47 -12.00
C VAL A 109 11.88 -2.11 -13.03
N GLY A 110 11.18 -0.99 -12.85
CA GLY A 110 10.19 -0.51 -13.81
C GLY A 110 10.83 0.05 -15.09
N SER A 111 10.47 -0.51 -16.25
CA SER A 111 10.96 -0.08 -17.57
C SER A 111 10.67 1.40 -17.86
N ASP A 112 9.54 1.90 -17.37
CA ASP A 112 9.07 3.27 -17.61
C ASP A 112 9.49 4.26 -16.51
N SER A 113 10.32 3.85 -15.54
CA SER A 113 10.66 4.68 -14.37
C SER A 113 11.35 6.00 -14.72
N GLN A 114 12.02 6.06 -15.87
CA GLN A 114 12.65 7.28 -16.39
C GLN A 114 11.66 8.22 -17.10
N SER A 115 10.41 7.79 -17.32
CA SER A 115 9.38 8.63 -17.91
C SER A 115 8.98 9.75 -16.95
N PRO A 116 8.89 11.01 -17.41
CA PRO A 116 8.42 12.12 -16.58
C PRO A 116 7.05 11.89 -15.95
N LEU A 117 6.17 11.15 -16.64
CA LEU A 117 4.84 10.80 -16.13
C LEU A 117 4.91 9.83 -14.95
N MET A 118 5.77 8.82 -15.02
CA MET A 118 5.97 7.85 -13.93
C MET A 118 6.65 8.51 -12.73
N TYR A 119 7.65 9.35 -12.97
CA TYR A 119 8.28 10.15 -11.91
C TYR A 119 7.26 11.02 -11.17
N LEU A 120 6.38 11.73 -11.90
CA LEU A 120 5.32 12.54 -11.32
C LEU A 120 4.34 11.68 -10.51
N LEU A 121 4.01 10.48 -10.99
CA LEU A 121 3.16 9.53 -10.28
C LEU A 121 3.79 9.08 -8.95
N TYR A 122 5.07 8.72 -8.94
CA TYR A 122 5.78 8.33 -7.71
C TYR A 122 5.81 9.47 -6.70
N VAL A 123 6.26 10.66 -7.10
CA VAL A 123 6.39 11.82 -6.20
C VAL A 123 5.02 12.27 -5.68
N SER A 124 4.00 12.34 -6.53
CA SER A 124 2.66 12.78 -6.12
C SER A 124 1.99 11.80 -5.16
N THR A 125 2.04 10.50 -5.44
CA THR A 125 1.43 9.48 -4.58
C THR A 125 2.15 9.38 -3.23
N PHE A 126 3.48 9.39 -3.21
CA PHE A 126 4.26 9.45 -1.98
C PHE A 126 3.99 10.72 -1.18
N GLY A 127 3.98 11.88 -1.84
CA GLY A 127 3.71 13.18 -1.22
C GLY A 127 2.32 13.24 -0.57
N ILE A 128 1.28 12.77 -1.27
CA ILE A 128 -0.08 12.69 -0.73
C ILE A 128 -0.12 11.78 0.51
N LEU A 129 0.49 10.59 0.43
CA LEU A 129 0.53 9.66 1.57
C LEU A 129 1.28 10.24 2.77
N LEU A 130 2.40 10.90 2.55
CA LEU A 130 3.21 11.52 3.59
C LEU A 130 2.43 12.63 4.30
N VAL A 131 1.78 13.53 3.53
CA VAL A 131 0.93 14.60 4.08
C VAL A 131 -0.21 14.01 4.91
N LEU A 132 -0.94 13.02 4.39
CA LEU A 132 -2.03 12.37 5.11
C LEU A 132 -1.57 11.66 6.38
N LEU A 133 -0.39 11.05 6.34
CA LEU A 133 0.24 10.39 7.48
C LEU A 133 0.63 11.41 8.56
N ILE A 134 1.25 12.53 8.20
CA ILE A 134 1.59 13.63 9.12
C ILE A 134 0.32 14.18 9.77
N VAL A 135 -0.71 14.49 8.97
CA VAL A 135 -2.00 14.96 9.48
C VAL A 135 -2.61 13.96 10.48
N ARG A 136 -2.55 12.66 10.17
CA ARG A 136 -3.02 11.60 11.07
C ARG A 136 -2.24 11.58 12.39
N MET A 137 -0.91 11.69 12.35
CA MET A 137 -0.05 11.69 13.54
C MET A 137 -0.32 12.90 14.43
N VAL A 138 -0.39 14.11 13.87
CA VAL A 138 -0.65 15.35 14.61
C VAL A 138 -1.98 15.28 15.36
N ILE A 139 -3.03 14.78 14.71
CA ILE A 139 -4.35 14.66 15.34
C ILE A 139 -4.38 13.57 16.40
N GLY A 140 -3.69 12.45 16.16
CA GLY A 140 -3.53 11.39 17.16
C GLY A 140 -2.90 11.92 18.45
N ARG A 141 -1.84 12.71 18.34
CA ARG A 141 -1.14 13.34 19.48
C ARG A 141 -2.04 14.33 20.22
N LYS A 142 -2.77 15.21 19.51
CA LYS A 142 -3.71 16.17 20.13
C LYS A 142 -4.77 15.48 20.98
N LYS A 143 -5.35 14.38 20.50
CA LYS A 143 -6.36 13.61 21.26
C LYS A 143 -5.79 12.94 22.50
N ALA A 144 -4.58 12.39 22.40
CA ALA A 144 -3.91 11.78 23.55
C ALA A 144 -3.60 12.83 24.63
N GLY A 145 -3.13 14.02 24.24
CA GLY A 145 -2.88 15.13 25.17
C GLY A 145 -4.14 15.62 25.88
N ALA A 146 -5.25 15.82 25.15
CA ALA A 146 -6.53 16.23 25.75
C ALA A 146 -7.05 15.19 26.76
N TYR A 147 -6.97 13.89 26.43
CA TYR A 147 -7.39 12.82 27.33
C TYR A 147 -6.60 12.78 28.66
N LEU A 148 -5.30 13.10 28.60
CA LEU A 148 -4.46 13.17 29.81
C LEU A 148 -4.77 14.42 30.63
N ALA A 149 -5.06 15.56 29.99
CA ALA A 149 -5.44 16.80 30.66
C ALA A 149 -6.80 16.72 31.38
N ASP A 150 -7.77 15.98 30.83
CA ASP A 150 -9.09 15.78 31.46
C ASP A 150 -9.06 14.83 32.68
N ARG A 151 -7.92 14.17 32.96
CA ARG A 151 -7.75 13.19 34.06
C ARG A 151 -6.78 13.62 35.15
N GLY A 152 -6.10 14.75 35.01
CA GLY A 152 -5.24 15.36 36.02
C GLY A 152 -5.97 16.46 36.77
#